data_AF-A0A6S6RWA2-F1
#
_entry.id   AF-A0A6S6RWA2-F1
#
_cell.length_a   1.000
_cell.length_b   1.000
_cell.length_c   1.000
_cell.angle_alpha   90.00
_cell.angle_beta   90.00
_cell.angle_gamma   90.00
#
_symmetry.space_group_name_H-M   'P 1'
#
loop_
_entity.id
_entity.type
_entity.pdbx_description
1 polymer ?
#
loop_
_entity_poly.entity_id
_entity_poly.type
_entity_poly.pdbx_seq_one_letter_code
_entity_poly.pdbx_strand_id
1 'polypeptide(L)'
;MTYSLTKTHLLKHSSIFEGTSYVSWYRILNQLIWIWCGNDGLEIEGVLSRISANNRIRSFDNLLDTIIGYQPGNCAYEWSQQAMGWQKKALELPTKIARSQAWLRAAIAKRLNFDYKIYVFLQHKFTDIK
;
A
#
# COMPACT_ATOMS: atom_id res chain seq x y z
N MET A 1 42.76 -16.54 13.30
CA MET A 1 41.44 -16.09 13.82
C MET A 1 40.66 -15.53 12.66
N THR A 2 39.61 -16.22 12.23
CA THR A 2 38.76 -15.85 11.10
C THR A 2 37.77 -14.77 11.55
N TYR A 3 37.86 -13.59 10.95
CA TYR A 3 36.90 -12.52 11.20
C TYR A 3 35.55 -12.91 10.58
N SER A 4 34.57 -13.18 11.44
CA SER A 4 33.18 -13.38 11.01
C SER A 4 32.59 -12.01 10.71
N LEU A 5 32.41 -11.68 9.44
CA LEU A 5 31.66 -10.49 9.04
C LEU A 5 30.21 -10.67 9.49
N THR A 6 29.84 -10.06 10.62
CA THR A 6 28.45 -9.89 11.00
C THR A 6 27.74 -9.19 9.86
N LYS A 7 26.76 -9.88 9.28
CA LYS A 7 25.89 -9.41 8.20
C LYS A 7 25.03 -8.27 8.73
N THR A 8 25.63 -7.10 8.94
CA THR A 8 24.92 -5.86 9.21
C THR A 8 24.04 -5.62 8.00
N HIS A 9 22.74 -5.84 8.20
CA HIS A 9 21.70 -5.53 7.22
C HIS A 9 22.01 -4.16 6.64
N LEU A 10 22.33 -4.13 5.35
CA LEU A 10 22.54 -2.92 4.58
C LEU A 10 21.38 -1.98 4.88
N LEU A 11 21.62 -0.96 5.70
CA LEU A 11 20.73 0.17 5.90
C LEU A 11 20.69 0.90 4.55
N LYS A 12 19.80 0.42 3.68
CA LYS A 12 19.50 1.05 2.41
C LYS A 12 18.86 2.38 2.77
N HIS A 13 19.64 3.46 2.71
CA HIS A 13 19.13 4.82 2.86
C HIS A 13 18.12 5.06 1.73
N SER A 14 16.84 4.85 2.02
CA SER A 14 15.75 5.29 1.14
C SER A 14 15.51 6.76 1.42
N SER A 15 15.67 7.60 0.39
CA SER A 15 15.25 8.99 0.48
C SER A 15 13.75 9.05 0.83
N ILE A 16 13.33 10.02 1.66
CA ILE A 16 11.93 10.18 2.10
C ILE A 16 10.96 10.28 0.89
N PHE A 17 11.47 10.75 -0.24
CA PHE A 17 10.69 11.00 -1.45
C PHE A 17 10.55 9.78 -2.38
N GLU A 18 11.55 8.88 -2.43
CA GLU A 18 11.53 7.70 -3.30
C GLU A 18 10.69 6.54 -2.76
N GLY A 19 10.05 6.72 -1.61
CA GLY A 19 9.34 5.67 -0.91
C GLY A 19 10.32 4.83 -0.09
N THR A 20 9.96 4.59 1.16
CA THR A 20 10.77 3.76 2.06
C THR A 20 10.72 2.33 1.55
N SER A 21 11.87 1.78 1.14
CA SER A 21 11.97 0.34 0.85
C SER A 21 11.95 -0.41 2.18
N TYR A 22 10.76 -0.64 2.73
CA TYR A 22 10.64 -1.52 3.88
C TYR A 22 11.08 -2.91 3.44
N VAL A 23 12.11 -3.45 4.10
CA VAL A 23 12.72 -4.75 3.78
C VAL A 23 11.69 -5.90 3.79
N SER A 24 10.52 -5.67 4.42
CA SER A 24 9.44 -6.62 4.61
C SER A 24 8.21 -6.40 3.71
N TRP A 25 8.25 -5.52 2.70
CA TRP A 25 7.14 -5.31 1.78
C TRP A 25 7.58 -5.55 0.34
N TYR A 26 6.78 -6.28 -0.43
CA TYR A 26 7.00 -6.50 -1.87
C TYR A 26 6.84 -5.19 -2.65
N ARG A 27 5.86 -4.36 -2.25
CA ARG A 27 5.56 -3.07 -2.87
C ARG A 27 6.28 -1.91 -2.15
N ILE A 28 6.72 -0.91 -2.93
CA ILE A 28 7.30 0.33 -2.40
C ILE A 28 6.21 1.18 -1.76
N LEU A 29 6.12 1.24 -0.44
CA LEU A 29 5.14 2.11 0.23
C LEU A 29 5.55 3.57 0.10
N ASN A 30 4.73 4.39 -0.58
CA ASN A 30 4.91 5.83 -0.66
C ASN A 30 3.77 6.56 0.04
N GLN A 31 3.74 6.44 1.38
CA GLN A 31 2.70 7.02 2.22
C GLN A 31 2.59 8.54 2.03
N LEU A 32 3.71 9.22 1.80
CA LEU A 32 3.73 10.67 1.60
C LEU A 32 2.98 11.08 0.34
N ILE A 33 3.22 10.42 -0.81
CA ILE A 33 2.48 10.68 -2.05
C ILE A 33 0.99 10.43 -1.85
N TRP A 34 0.63 9.41 -1.08
CA TRP A 34 -0.78 9.07 -0.83
C TRP A 34 -1.49 10.11 0.02
N ILE A 35 -0.82 10.58 1.08
CA ILE A 35 -1.30 11.68 1.91
C ILE A 35 -1.45 12.94 1.06
N TRP A 36 -0.45 13.24 0.23
CA TRP A 36 -0.48 14.39 -0.66
C TRP A 36 -1.64 14.32 -1.68
N CYS A 37 -1.99 13.13 -2.16
CA CYS A 37 -3.14 12.90 -3.03
C CYS A 37 -4.50 13.04 -2.29
N GLY A 38 -4.52 13.34 -0.99
CA GLY A 38 -5.73 13.60 -0.21
C GLY A 38 -6.25 12.41 0.58
N ASN A 39 -5.44 11.36 0.76
CA ASN A 39 -5.79 10.23 1.60
C ASN A 39 -5.41 10.51 3.06
N ASP A 40 -6.22 10.08 4.02
CA ASP A 40 -5.91 10.30 5.43
C ASP A 40 -4.79 9.36 5.90
N GLY A 41 -3.77 9.92 6.55
CA GLY A 41 -2.60 9.17 7.03
C GLY A 41 -2.99 8.08 8.03
N LEU A 42 -3.97 8.37 8.90
CA LEU A 42 -4.43 7.40 9.89
C LEU A 42 -5.15 6.21 9.24
N GLU A 43 -5.90 6.46 8.16
CA GLU A 43 -6.56 5.38 7.40
C GLU A 43 -5.56 4.51 6.65
N ILE A 44 -4.51 5.12 6.07
CA ILE A 44 -3.41 4.39 5.43
C ILE A 44 -2.75 3.47 6.46
N GLU A 45 -2.33 4.02 7.60
CA GLU A 45 -1.69 3.25 8.67
C GLU A 45 -2.59 2.14 9.21
N GLY A 46 -3.90 2.41 9.33
CA GLY A 46 -4.88 1.39 9.71
C GLY A 46 -4.93 0.22 8.72
N VAL A 47 -4.90 0.49 7.42
CA VAL A 47 -4.85 -0.54 6.37
C VAL A 47 -3.52 -1.31 6.44
N LEU A 48 -2.39 -0.62 6.51
CA LEU A 48 -1.07 -1.23 6.56
C LEU A 48 -0.88 -2.10 7.82
N SER A 49 -1.41 -1.65 8.95
CA SER A 49 -1.41 -2.40 10.21
C SER A 49 -2.23 -3.68 10.13
N ARG A 50 -3.40 -3.66 9.46
CA ARG A 50 -4.20 -4.87 9.24
C ARG A 50 -3.49 -5.88 8.34
N ILE A 51 -2.73 -5.41 7.36
CA ILE A 51 -1.93 -6.27 6.48
C ILE A 51 -0.75 -6.89 7.25
N SER A 52 -0.04 -6.08 8.05
CA SER A 52 1.15 -6.54 8.78
C SER A 52 0.83 -7.45 9.96
N ALA A 53 -0.25 -7.17 10.72
CA ALA A 53 -0.64 -7.94 11.90
C ALA A 53 -1.29 -9.29 11.56
N ASN A 54 -1.65 -9.54 10.31
CA ASN A 54 -2.34 -10.75 9.92
C ASN A 54 -1.37 -11.93 9.79
N ASN A 55 -1.75 -13.13 10.28
CA ASN A 55 -0.88 -14.32 10.25
C ASN A 55 -1.32 -15.38 9.22
N ARG A 56 -2.04 -14.97 8.17
CA ARG A 56 -2.45 -15.87 7.07
C ARG A 56 -1.27 -16.27 6.20
N ILE A 57 -1.50 -17.32 5.41
CA ILE A 57 -0.53 -17.88 4.47
C ILE A 57 -0.13 -16.83 3.44
N ARG A 58 1.19 -16.66 3.29
CA ARG A 58 1.83 -15.74 2.35
C ARG A 58 2.52 -16.54 1.24
N SER A 59 2.64 -15.95 0.05
CA SER A 59 3.49 -16.52 -1.01
C SER A 59 4.96 -16.46 -0.64
N PHE A 60 5.36 -15.41 0.09
CA PHE A 60 6.72 -15.20 0.57
C PHE A 60 6.66 -14.77 2.03
N ASP A 61 7.16 -15.61 2.94
CA ASP A 61 7.05 -15.38 4.40
C ASP A 61 7.76 -14.11 4.88
N ASN A 62 8.76 -13.64 4.13
CA ASN A 62 9.48 -12.39 4.39
C ASN A 62 8.75 -11.13 3.90
N LEU A 63 7.66 -11.24 3.14
CA LEU A 63 6.94 -10.12 2.53
C LEU A 63 5.50 -10.03 3.02
N LEU A 64 5.20 -8.97 3.76
CA LEU A 64 3.97 -8.75 4.50
C LEU A 64 2.72 -8.65 3.60
N ASP A 65 2.84 -8.08 2.41
CA ASP A 65 1.75 -7.82 1.46
C ASP A 65 1.47 -8.96 0.47
N THR A 66 2.07 -10.14 0.69
CA THR A 66 1.94 -11.30 -0.21
C THR A 66 0.93 -12.35 0.27
N ILE A 67 -0.02 -11.96 1.13
CA ILE A 67 -1.10 -12.85 1.59
C ILE A 67 -1.91 -13.35 0.40
N ILE A 68 -2.06 -14.67 0.31
CA ILE A 68 -2.66 -15.34 -0.84
C ILE A 68 -4.20 -15.26 -0.78
N GLY A 69 -4.80 -15.00 -1.93
CA GLY A 69 -6.25 -14.99 -2.10
C GLY A 69 -6.93 -13.67 -1.69
N TYR A 70 -8.22 -13.55 -2.03
CA TYR A 70 -9.04 -12.38 -1.68
C TYR A 70 -9.62 -12.55 -0.26
N GLN A 71 -8.79 -12.33 0.76
CA GLN A 71 -9.11 -12.56 2.16
C GLN A 71 -8.61 -11.41 3.05
N PRO A 72 -9.07 -11.29 4.30
CA PRO A 72 -8.53 -10.34 5.27
C PRO A 72 -7.01 -10.40 5.33
N GLY A 73 -6.34 -9.25 5.27
CA GLY A 73 -4.88 -9.12 5.20
C GLY A 73 -4.30 -9.06 3.79
N ASN A 74 -5.02 -9.53 2.76
CA ASN A 74 -4.59 -9.27 1.39
C ASN A 74 -4.71 -7.77 1.09
N CYS A 75 -3.67 -7.19 0.52
CA CYS A 75 -3.63 -5.75 0.25
C CYS A 75 -4.80 -5.27 -0.63
N ALA A 76 -5.15 -5.99 -1.69
CA ALA A 76 -6.28 -5.64 -2.56
C ALA A 76 -7.64 -5.77 -1.85
N TYR A 77 -7.77 -6.76 -0.97
CA TYR A 77 -8.94 -6.90 -0.11
C TYR A 77 -9.06 -5.71 0.85
N GLU A 78 -8.01 -5.38 1.59
CA GLU A 78 -8.04 -4.30 2.59
C GLU A 78 -8.33 -2.93 1.98
N TRP A 79 -7.73 -2.60 0.83
CA TRP A 79 -8.03 -1.35 0.11
C TRP A 79 -9.45 -1.33 -0.46
N SER A 80 -9.95 -2.47 -0.93
CA SER A 80 -11.35 -2.59 -1.39
C SER A 80 -12.33 -2.38 -0.24
N GLN A 81 -12.06 -2.97 0.93
CA GLN A 81 -12.86 -2.78 2.14
C GLN A 81 -12.87 -1.31 2.56
N GLN A 82 -11.73 -0.63 2.55
CA GLN A 82 -11.63 0.81 2.85
C GLN A 82 -12.48 1.64 1.89
N ALA A 83 -12.41 1.36 0.58
CA ALA A 83 -13.20 2.05 -0.43
C ALA A 83 -14.70 1.81 -0.22
N MET A 84 -15.12 0.57 0.04
CA MET A 84 -16.52 0.25 0.31
C MET A 84 -17.06 0.94 1.56
N GLY A 85 -16.24 1.08 2.61
CA GLY A 85 -16.59 1.88 3.79
C GLY A 85 -16.94 3.32 3.44
N TRP A 86 -16.15 3.95 2.57
CA TRP A 86 -16.41 5.30 2.07
C TRP A 86 -17.63 5.37 1.15
N GLN A 87 -17.84 4.37 0.30
CA GLN A 87 -19.06 4.28 -0.53
C GLN A 87 -20.32 4.18 0.32
N LYS A 88 -20.30 3.36 1.38
CA LYS A 88 -21.43 3.24 2.31
C LYS A 88 -21.71 4.58 3.01
N LYS A 89 -20.68 5.24 3.55
CA LYS A 89 -20.80 6.59 4.12
C LYS A 89 -21.39 7.58 3.12
N ALA A 90 -20.98 7.49 1.84
CA ALA A 90 -21.51 8.35 0.78
C ALA A 90 -23.01 8.15 0.49
N LEU A 91 -23.60 7.00 0.84
CA LEU A 91 -25.03 6.77 0.71
C LEU A 91 -25.81 7.35 1.91
N GLU A 92 -25.19 7.40 3.09
CA GLU A 92 -25.80 7.85 4.35
C GLU A 92 -25.73 9.39 4.53
N LEU A 93 -24.81 10.07 3.85
CA LEU A 93 -24.61 11.52 4.00
C LEU A 93 -25.74 12.34 3.34
N PRO A 94 -26.30 13.36 4.04
CA PRO A 94 -27.47 14.09 3.55
C PRO A 94 -27.14 15.08 2.42
N THR A 95 -26.00 15.78 2.50
CA THR A 95 -25.65 16.85 1.57
C THR A 95 -24.93 16.31 0.33
N LYS A 96 -25.21 16.91 -0.84
CA LYS A 96 -24.56 16.53 -2.10
C LYS A 96 -23.04 16.69 -2.04
N ILE A 97 -22.55 17.74 -1.36
CA ILE A 97 -21.13 18.04 -1.21
C ILE A 97 -20.43 16.97 -0.33
N ALA A 98 -21.03 16.60 0.80
CA ALA A 98 -20.44 15.56 1.65
C ALA A 98 -20.44 14.19 0.94
N ARG A 99 -21.49 13.89 0.18
CA ARG A 99 -21.54 12.68 -0.65
C ARG A 99 -20.44 12.68 -1.72
N SER A 100 -20.26 13.78 -2.46
CA SER A 100 -19.21 13.84 -3.50
C SER A 100 -17.81 13.71 -2.91
N GLN A 101 -17.55 14.30 -1.73
CA GLN A 101 -16.29 14.12 -1.01
C GLN A 101 -16.06 12.66 -0.59
N ALA A 102 -17.09 11.98 -0.09
CA ALA A 102 -16.99 10.57 0.28
C ALA A 102 -16.77 9.66 -0.94
N TRP A 103 -17.41 9.94 -2.08
CA TRP A 103 -17.15 9.25 -3.34
C TRP A 103 -15.72 9.47 -3.86
N LEU A 104 -15.20 10.69 -3.73
CA LEU A 104 -13.82 11.01 -4.08
C LEU A 104 -12.83 10.20 -3.22
N ARG A 105 -13.06 10.13 -1.90
CA ARG A 105 -12.25 9.30 -0.98
C ARG A 105 -12.28 7.82 -1.35
N ALA A 106 -13.45 7.29 -1.70
CA ALA A 106 -13.56 5.91 -2.18
C ALA A 106 -12.75 5.66 -3.46
N ALA A 107 -12.75 6.61 -4.40
CA ALA A 107 -11.98 6.50 -5.64
C ALA A 107 -10.47 6.54 -5.39
N ILE A 108 -10.01 7.44 -4.51
CA ILE A 108 -8.59 7.54 -4.13
C ILE A 108 -8.12 6.24 -3.46
N ALA A 109 -8.89 5.68 -2.53
CA ALA A 109 -8.56 4.40 -1.89
C ALA A 109 -8.43 3.24 -2.90
N LYS A 110 -9.30 3.20 -3.93
CA LYS A 110 -9.18 2.21 -5.02
C LYS A 110 -7.94 2.46 -5.86
N ARG A 111 -7.58 3.71 -6.13
CA ARG A 111 -6.38 4.06 -6.90
C ARG A 111 -5.10 3.51 -6.25
N LEU A 112 -4.99 3.54 -4.92
CA LEU A 112 -3.86 2.98 -4.18
C LEU A 112 -3.65 1.47 -4.42
N ASN A 113 -4.74 0.74 -4.75
CA ASN A 113 -4.65 -0.65 -5.18
C ASN A 113 -4.09 -0.80 -6.61
N PHE A 114 -4.30 0.20 -7.48
CA PHE A 114 -3.93 0.17 -8.90
C PHE A 114 -2.58 0.82 -9.24
N ASP A 115 -2.16 1.87 -8.52
CA ASP A 115 -0.92 2.61 -8.83
C ASP A 115 0.30 1.66 -8.85
N TYR A 116 0.30 0.57 -8.07
CA TYR A 116 1.41 -0.40 -8.09
C TYR A 116 1.51 -1.30 -9.31
N LYS A 117 0.41 -1.58 -10.02
CA LYS A 117 0.51 -2.33 -11.28
C LYS A 117 1.12 -1.47 -12.38
N ILE A 118 0.88 -0.17 -12.36
CA ILE A 118 1.39 0.77 -13.37
C ILE A 118 2.88 1.08 -13.14
N TYR A 119 3.32 1.32 -11.90
CA TYR A 119 4.74 1.63 -11.64
C TYR A 119 5.69 0.46 -11.97
N VAL A 120 5.32 -0.80 -11.68
CA VAL A 120 6.13 -1.98 -12.06
C VAL A 120 6.09 -2.24 -13.57
N PHE A 121 4.93 -2.05 -14.21
CA PHE A 121 4.80 -2.21 -15.66
C PHE A 121 5.56 -1.15 -16.45
N LEU A 122 5.61 0.09 -15.94
CA LEU A 122 6.39 1.17 -16.53
C LEU A 122 7.89 0.97 -16.30
N GLN A 123 8.34 0.56 -15.10
CA GLN A 123 9.78 0.29 -14.87
C GLN A 123 10.34 -0.81 -15.79
N HIS A 124 9.58 -1.89 -16.04
CA HIS A 124 10.01 -2.94 -16.98
C HIS A 124 10.00 -2.49 -18.46
N LYS A 125 9.08 -1.61 -18.87
CA LYS A 125 9.00 -1.11 -20.24
C LYS A 125 10.07 -0.07 -20.59
N PHE A 126 10.63 0.64 -19.60
CA PHE A 126 11.68 1.64 -19.83
C PHE A 126 13.11 1.06 -19.75
N THR A 127 13.29 -0.17 -19.25
CA THR A 127 14.59 -0.86 -19.28
C THR A 127 14.91 -1.57 -20.59
N ASP A 128 13.92 -1.73 -21.47
CA ASP A 128 14.04 -2.43 -22.76
C ASP A 128 14.26 -1.49 -23.96
N ILE A 129 14.51 -0.20 -23.71
CA ILE A 129 14.89 0.77 -24.75
C ILE A 129 16.41 1.01 -24.64
N LYS A 130 17.18 0.16 -25.33
CA LYS A 130 18.56 0.44 -25.76
C LYS A 130 18.66 0.15 -27.24
#